data_AF-A0A0C2WJ70-F1
#
_entry.id   AF-A0A0C2WJ70-F1
#
_cell.length_a   1.000
_cell.length_b   1.000
_cell.length_c   1.000
_cell.angle_alpha   90.00
_cell.angle_beta   90.00
_cell.angle_gamma   90.00
#
_symmetry.space_group_name_H-M   'P 1'
#
loop_
_entity.id
_entity.type
_entity.pdbx_description
1 polymer ?
#
loop_
_entity_poly.entity_id
_entity_poly.type
_entity_poly.pdbx_seq_one_letter_code
_entity_poly.pdbx_strand_id
1 'polypeptide(L)'
;LDLDLAPICFSWFLSLFTACLTVETLFRVWDVFLVDGLDVLFRVAFAILNSNEQELLRCESIHYAYVTNLLTGMWEADRILCLISLPYGPRK
;
A
#
# COMPACT_ATOMS: atom_id res chain seq x y z
N LEU A 1 -19.82 6.08 -8.89
CA LEU A 1 -18.37 6.32 -9.03
C LEU A 1 -17.76 5.00 -9.49
N ASP A 2 -17.52 4.82 -10.79
CA ASP A 2 -16.78 3.64 -11.30
C ASP A 2 -15.29 3.99 -11.30
N LEU A 3 -14.71 4.16 -10.11
CA LEU A 3 -13.26 4.19 -9.97
C LEU A 3 -12.78 2.73 -9.98
N ASP A 4 -12.28 2.27 -11.11
CA ASP A 4 -11.64 0.97 -11.21
C ASP A 4 -10.27 1.04 -10.51
N LEU A 5 -10.20 0.50 -9.28
CA LEU A 5 -8.98 0.42 -8.48
C LEU A 5 -8.06 -0.73 -8.93
N ALA A 6 -8.55 -1.65 -9.76
CA ALA A 6 -7.81 -2.83 -10.18
C ALA A 6 -6.50 -2.49 -10.91
N PRO A 7 -6.44 -1.52 -11.85
CA PRO A 7 -5.20 -1.13 -12.51
C PRO A 7 -4.14 -0.57 -11.56
N ILE A 8 -4.58 0.16 -10.53
CA ILE A 8 -3.69 0.74 -9.51
C ILE A 8 -3.08 -0.39 -8.67
N CYS A 9 -3.93 -1.27 -8.14
CA CYS A 9 -3.48 -2.41 -7.35
C CYS A 9 -2.57 -3.33 -8.16
N PHE A 10 -2.93 -3.60 -9.42
CA PHE A 10 -2.14 -4.43 -10.33
C PHE A 10 -0.73 -3.87 -10.53
N SER A 11 -0.61 -2.56 -10.73
CA SER A 11 0.70 -1.89 -10.81
C SER A 11 1.54 -2.07 -9.54
N TRP A 12 0.94 -1.98 -8.36
CA TRP A 12 1.65 -2.20 -7.09
C TRP A 12 2.14 -3.64 -6.94
N PHE A 13 1.31 -4.64 -7.22
CA PHE A 13 1.71 -6.04 -7.11
C PHE A 13 2.75 -6.43 -8.16
N LEU A 14 2.63 -5.92 -9.39
CA LEU A 14 3.57 -6.21 -10.47
C LEU A 14 4.95 -5.57 -10.23
N SER A 15 4.97 -4.39 -9.62
CA SER A 15 6.20 -3.68 -9.23
C SER A 15 6.70 -4.05 -7.82
N LEU A 16 6.02 -4.93 -7.09
CA LEU A 16 6.30 -5.22 -5.67
C LEU A 16 6.46 -3.95 -4.81
N PHE A 17 5.61 -2.95 -5.06
CA PHE A 17 5.58 -1.65 -4.37
C PHE A 17 6.83 -0.78 -4.57
N THR A 18 7.75 -1.15 -5.46
CA THR A 18 8.97 -0.36 -5.76
C THR A 18 8.68 1.03 -6.32
N ALA A 19 7.52 1.19 -6.96
CA ALA A 19 7.12 2.44 -7.59
C ALA A 19 6.36 3.40 -6.65
N CYS A 20 5.98 2.96 -5.45
CA CYS A 20 5.17 3.77 -4.51
C CYS A 20 5.75 3.89 -3.10
N LEU A 21 6.71 3.05 -2.70
CA LEU A 21 7.38 3.12 -1.40
C LEU A 21 8.81 3.69 -1.55
N THR A 22 9.27 4.42 -0.54
CA THR A 22 10.69 4.75 -0.42
C THR A 22 11.53 3.49 -0.24
N VAL A 23 12.79 3.53 -0.70
CA VAL A 23 13.71 2.38 -0.64
C VAL A 23 13.86 1.81 0.77
N GLU A 24 13.94 2.67 1.79
CA GLU A 24 14.03 2.22 3.20
C GLU A 24 12.77 1.46 3.66
N THR A 25 11.59 1.95 3.31
CA THR A 25 10.30 1.29 3.62
C THR A 25 10.17 -0.01 2.85
N LEU A 26 10.53 0.02 1.56
CA LEU A 26 10.46 -1.11 0.66
C LEU A 26 11.27 -2.29 1.19
N PHE A 27 12.53 -2.06 1.59
CA PHE A 27 13.38 -3.14 2.11
C PHE A 27 12.80 -3.75 3.39
N ARG A 28 12.29 -2.94 4.32
CA ARG A 28 11.67 -3.47 5.55
C ARG A 28 10.39 -4.27 5.26
N VAL A 29 9.56 -3.82 4.32
CA VAL A 29 8.38 -4.58 3.87
C VAL A 29 8.80 -5.88 3.21
N TRP A 30 9.87 -5.85 2.40
CA TRP A 30 10.41 -7.03 1.72
C TRP A 30 11.01 -8.03 2.71
N ASP A 31 11.68 -7.58 3.77
CA ASP A 31 12.18 -8.47 4.83
C ASP A 31 11.04 -9.28 5.45
N VAL A 32 9.91 -8.64 5.78
CA VAL A 32 8.73 -9.32 6.34
C VAL A 32 8.04 -10.18 5.27
N PHE A 33 7.91 -9.70 4.03
CA PHE A 33 7.34 -10.47 2.92
C PHE A 33 8.12 -11.76 2.63
N LEU A 34 9.45 -11.72 2.68
CA LEU A 34 10.29 -12.90 2.43
C LEU A 34 10.17 -13.94 3.56
N VAL A 35 9.75 -13.54 4.76
CA VAL A 35 9.58 -14.43 5.93
C VAL A 35 8.14 -14.93 6.05
N ASP A 36 7.15 -14.04 6.03
CA ASP A 36 5.74 -14.34 6.29
C ASP A 36 4.95 -14.67 5.01
N GLY A 37 5.42 -14.23 3.83
CA GLY A 37 4.80 -14.52 2.54
C GLY A 37 3.94 -13.39 1.97
N LEU A 38 3.18 -13.72 0.91
CA LEU A 38 2.46 -12.76 0.05
C LEU A 38 1.35 -11.98 0.78
N ASP A 39 0.83 -12.51 1.88
CA ASP A 39 -0.20 -11.88 2.72
C ASP A 39 0.27 -10.54 3.31
N VAL A 40 1.58 -10.34 3.47
CA VAL A 40 2.17 -9.04 3.83
C VAL A 40 1.89 -7.99 2.76
N LEU A 41 2.01 -8.35 1.47
CA LEU A 41 1.79 -7.43 0.35
C LEU A 41 0.32 -6.97 0.29
N PHE A 42 -0.62 -7.86 0.59
CA PHE A 42 -2.04 -7.50 0.68
C PHE A 42 -2.31 -6.55 1.85
N ARG A 43 -1.67 -6.75 3.01
CA ARG A 43 -1.78 -5.83 4.14
C ARG A 43 -1.20 -4.45 3.82
N VAL A 44 -0.07 -4.41 3.11
CA VAL A 44 0.54 -3.16 2.64
C VAL A 44 -0.40 -2.43 1.67
N ALA A 45 -0.93 -3.12 0.66
CA ALA A 45 -1.90 -2.56 -0.28
C ALA A 45 -3.13 -1.98 0.45
N PHE A 46 -3.68 -2.75 1.38
CA PHE A 46 -4.84 -2.32 2.17
C PHE A 46 -4.51 -1.13 3.07
N ALA A 47 -3.35 -1.10 3.72
CA ALA A 47 -2.92 0.02 4.54
C ALA A 47 -2.77 1.32 3.72
N ILE A 48 -2.23 1.22 2.50
CA ILE A 48 -2.12 2.35 1.57
C ILE A 48 -3.51 2.82 1.15
N LEU A 49 -4.41 1.92 0.75
CA LEU A 49 -5.78 2.27 0.37
C LEU A 49 -6.55 2.92 1.52
N ASN A 50 -6.47 2.36 2.72
CA ASN A 50 -7.13 2.85 3.91
C ASN A 50 -6.60 4.23 4.34
N SER A 51 -5.30 4.48 4.17
CA SER A 51 -4.70 5.79 4.46
C SER A 51 -5.13 6.86 3.45
N ASN A 52 -5.47 6.45 2.22
CA ASN A 52 -5.88 7.33 1.13
C ASN A 52 -7.39 7.39 0.90
N GLU A 53 -8.19 6.68 1.70
CA GLU A 53 -9.62 6.50 1.44
C GLU A 53 -10.33 7.84 1.19
N GLN A 54 -10.05 8.85 2.03
CA GLN A 54 -10.67 10.17 1.91
C GLN A 54 -10.28 10.92 0.63
N GLU A 55 -9.03 10.80 0.19
CA GLU A 55 -8.56 11.43 -1.05
C GLU A 55 -9.08 10.67 -2.28
N LEU A 56 -9.11 9.33 -2.22
CA LEU A 56 -9.69 8.49 -3.27
C LEU A 56 -11.17 8.76 -3.47
N LEU A 57 -11.93 8.98 -2.39
CA LEU A 57 -13.35 9.34 -2.46
C LEU A 57 -13.60 10.74 -3.06
N ARG A 58 -12.62 11.63 -2.98
CA ARG A 58 -12.67 12.98 -3.58
C ARG A 58 -12.22 13.00 -5.04
N CYS A 59 -11.50 11.98 -5.49
CA CYS A 59 -11.02 11.90 -6.87
C CYS A 59 -12.18 11.59 -7.82
N GLU A 60 -12.41 12.46 -8.80
CA GLU A 60 -13.37 12.20 -9.89
C GLU A 60 -12.77 11.34 -11.02
N SER A 61 -11.42 11.23 -11.07
CA SER A 61 -10.71 10.54 -12.15
C SER A 61 -9.62 9.60 -11.64
N ILE A 62 -9.59 8.40 -12.20
CA ILE A 62 -8.60 7.34 -11.95
C ILE A 62 -7.18 7.83 -12.25
N HIS A 63 -7.00 8.67 -13.27
CA HIS A 63 -5.69 9.16 -13.68
C HIS A 63 -5.04 10.01 -12.58
N TYR A 64 -5.83 10.87 -11.93
CA TYR A 64 -5.36 11.68 -10.82
C TYR A 64 -5.04 10.82 -9.61
N ALA A 65 -5.92 9.87 -9.26
CA ALA A 65 -5.68 8.90 -8.19
C ALA A 65 -4.41 8.05 -8.41
N TYR A 66 -4.11 7.67 -9.65
CA TYR A 66 -2.89 6.94 -10.00
C TYR A 66 -1.65 7.80 -9.81
N VAL A 67 -1.67 9.03 -10.34
CA VAL A 67 -0.55 9.98 -10.22
C VAL A 67 -0.31 10.38 -8.76
N THR A 68 -1.36 10.65 -7.99
CA THR A 68 -1.21 10.97 -6.56
C THR A 68 -0.68 9.77 -5.78
N ASN A 69 -1.22 8.55 -5.96
CA ASN A 69 -0.69 7.34 -5.29
C ASN A 69 0.76 7.03 -5.66
N LEU A 70 1.17 7.30 -6.91
CA LEU A 70 2.54 7.07 -7.36
C LEU A 70 3.51 8.16 -6.86
N LEU A 71 3.07 9.42 -6.77
CA LEU A 71 3.92 10.55 -6.41
C LEU A 71 3.93 10.89 -4.91
N THR A 72 2.93 10.47 -4.13
CA THR A 72 2.89 10.69 -2.66
C THR A 72 3.65 9.63 -1.87
N GLY A 73 4.66 8.99 -2.47
CA GLY A 73 5.52 7.96 -1.85
C GLY A 73 6.25 8.34 -0.54
N MET A 74 5.91 9.46 0.06
CA MET A 74 6.16 9.80 1.48
C MET A 74 5.20 9.06 2.44
N TRP A 75 4.88 7.79 2.18
CA TRP A 75 4.23 6.99 3.20
C TRP A 75 5.24 6.78 4.33
N GLU A 76 4.95 7.29 5.52
CA GLU A 76 5.81 7.09 6.69
C GLU A 76 6.00 5.58 6.91
N ALA A 77 7.23 5.11 6.65
CA ALA A 77 7.63 3.71 6.79
C ALA A 77 7.15 3.13 8.12
N ASP A 78 7.31 3.92 9.19
CA ASP A 78 7.00 3.53 10.55
C ASP A 78 5.49 3.34 10.77
N ARG A 79 4.61 4.07 10.06
CA ARG A 79 3.16 3.83 10.12
C ARG A 79 2.76 2.55 9.41
N ILE A 80 3.30 2.32 8.20
CA ILE A 80 3.04 1.09 7.45
C ILE A 80 3.57 -0.12 8.22
N LEU A 81 4.80 -0.04 8.74
CA LEU A 81 5.38 -1.11 9.54
C LEU A 81 4.66 -1.31 10.85
N CYS A 82 4.23 -0.25 11.54
CA CYS A 82 3.40 -0.39 12.74
C CYS A 82 2.09 -1.11 12.40
N LEU A 83 1.43 -0.79 11.28
CA LEU A 83 0.20 -1.46 10.85
C LEU A 83 0.42 -2.93 10.46
N ILE A 84 1.56 -3.29 9.87
CA ILE A 84 1.90 -4.67 9.51
C ILE A 84 2.35 -5.47 10.74
N SER A 85 3.08 -4.81 11.65
CA SER A 85 3.62 -5.38 12.89
C SER A 85 2.59 -5.43 14.01
N LEU A 86 1.49 -4.67 13.89
CA LEU A 86 0.36 -4.81 14.79
C LEU A 86 -0.14 -6.24 14.65
N PRO A 87 -0.04 -7.05 15.72
CA PRO A 87 -0.68 -8.33 15.69
C PRO A 87 -2.16 -8.01 15.55
N TYR A 88 -2.78 -8.45 14.46
CA TYR A 88 -4.19 -8.78 14.52
C TYR A 88 -4.37 -9.54 15.85
N GLY A 89 -5.06 -8.91 16.80
CA GLY A 89 -5.20 -9.40 18.17
C GLY A 89 -5.86 -10.78 18.20
N PRO A 90 -6.02 -11.33 19.42
CA PRO A 90 -5.46 -12.62 19.82
C PRO A 90 -5.80 -13.74 18.84
N ARG A 91 -4.81 -14.59 18.53
CA ARG A 91 -5.05 -15.91 17.93
C ARG A 91 -6.06 -16.65 18.83
N LYS A 92 -7.29 -16.81 18.35
CA LYS A 92 -8.19 -17.85 18.86
C LYS A 92 -7.72 -19.20 18.37
#